data_AF-A0A1F9QDR1-F1
#
_entry.id   AF-A0A1F9QDR1-F1
#
_cell.length_a   1.000
_cell.length_b   1.000
_cell.length_c   1.000
_cell.angle_alpha   90.00
_cell.angle_beta   90.00
_cell.angle_gamma   90.00
#
_symmetry.space_group_name_H-M   'P 1'
#
loop_
_entity.id
_entity.type
_entity.pdbx_description
1 polymer ?
#
loop_
_entity_poly.entity_id
_entity_poly.type
_entity_poly.pdbx_seq_one_letter_code
_entity_poly.pdbx_strand_id
1 'polypeptide(L)'
;MIYLLELTIAAVLIVLNAAFVLSEFALVKVRFTRLEELAAKGVASAKLAKKQVQHIDAYLSSIQLGITMASLGLGWVGEPALAALLQPGFHWLNLPISAAALHTVSFVIAFAAITGIHVVIGEQAPKYLAILMPEKITLICAIPLEVFYKITYLPMLAINKSANFFLGLFNIKPGESEALHSDEELRMILGQSQEHGKISLGRLMMFEHLFDFGKTRVKEVMTPRGAISFITVGAPAADTLKLIKTKRFSRYPLVAADGTSVGYIHFKDLYESLLNPAAPAPDLAAVKRPLAEISEEVSVERALREFQEKRIQLALAKNAKGETTGLLTMEDIVEELTGEIRDEFEQPPKMLLSGLLQPAACVMELKEGGRFETIEEVLTALHAHSPTFDKDEALKAIIKRETNFSTALGHQTAFPHARLASLSKPLLAFGKSKEGIYFPSPDSQPVKLIFMILTPFNEPTLQLNILSQLSGLISNLTLRKRLFSAKSPENLMDIIRTFENKVMK
;
A
#
# COMPACT_ATOMS: atom_id res chain seq x y z
N MET A 1 54.55 -12.76 35.09
CA MET A 1 54.61 -13.13 33.65
C MET A 1 53.30 -13.72 33.17
N ILE A 2 52.70 -14.69 33.89
CA ILE A 2 51.42 -15.33 33.52
C ILE A 2 50.26 -14.31 33.42
N TYR A 3 50.06 -13.46 34.43
CA TYR A 3 48.99 -12.45 34.40
C TYR A 3 49.12 -11.39 33.29
N LEU A 4 50.35 -11.09 32.86
CA LEU A 4 50.59 -10.16 31.76
C LEU A 4 50.17 -10.77 30.42
N LEU A 5 50.41 -12.08 30.25
CA LEU A 5 49.93 -12.83 29.10
C LEU A 5 48.40 -12.89 29.07
N GLU A 6 47.76 -13.18 30.21
CA GLU A 6 46.29 -13.22 30.31
C GLU A 6 45.64 -11.86 30.02
N LEU A 7 46.20 -10.75 30.53
CA LEU A 7 45.74 -9.41 30.20
C LEU A 7 45.94 -9.06 28.72
N THR A 8 47.01 -9.56 28.10
CA THR A 8 47.24 -9.39 26.66
C THR A 8 46.18 -10.15 25.86
N ILE A 9 45.88 -11.39 26.26
CA ILE A 9 44.82 -12.20 25.64
C ILE A 9 43.46 -11.50 25.81
N ALA A 10 43.15 -10.98 27.01
CA ALA A 10 41.94 -10.22 27.27
C ALA A 10 41.83 -8.97 26.36
N ALA A 11 42.91 -8.22 26.19
CA ALA A 11 42.95 -7.07 25.29
C ALA A 11 42.70 -7.48 23.83
N VAL A 12 43.31 -8.57 23.37
CA VAL A 12 43.08 -9.12 22.02
C VAL A 12 41.61 -9.55 21.84
N LEU A 13 41.01 -10.18 22.84
CA LEU A 13 39.61 -10.60 22.80
C LEU A 13 38.66 -9.40 22.74
N ILE A 14 38.95 -8.29 23.45
CA ILE A 14 38.18 -7.04 23.35
C ILE A 14 38.25 -6.47 21.93
N VAL A 15 39.44 -6.43 21.32
CA VAL A 15 39.63 -5.92 19.95
C VAL A 15 38.93 -6.83 18.94
N LEU A 16 38.99 -8.15 19.14
CA LEU A 16 38.30 -9.11 18.30
C LEU A 16 36.78 -8.94 18.38
N ASN A 17 36.24 -8.77 19.59
CA ASN A 17 34.82 -8.45 19.80
C ASN A 17 34.43 -7.16 19.08
N ALA A 18 35.21 -6.10 19.26
CA ALA A 18 35.00 -4.82 18.58
C ALA A 18 34.98 -4.96 17.05
N ALA A 19 35.85 -5.77 16.47
CA ALA A 19 35.89 -6.03 15.03
C ALA A 19 34.62 -6.76 14.54
N PHE A 20 34.11 -7.70 15.32
CA PHE A 20 32.84 -8.38 15.02
C PHE A 20 31.65 -7.42 15.10
N VAL A 21 31.56 -6.62 16.17
CA VAL A 21 30.51 -5.60 16.33
C VAL A 21 30.57 -4.56 15.20
N LEU A 22 31.77 -4.09 14.83
CA LEU A 22 31.96 -3.21 13.66
C LEU A 22 31.38 -3.82 12.40
N SER A 23 31.68 -5.10 12.15
CA SER A 23 31.24 -5.83 10.96
C SER A 23 29.73 -6.00 10.93
N GLU A 24 29.11 -6.40 12.05
CA GLU A 24 27.66 -6.58 12.19
C GLU A 24 26.90 -5.30 11.83
N PHE A 25 27.17 -4.21 12.55
CA PHE A 25 26.41 -2.97 12.38
C PHE A 25 26.70 -2.30 11.04
N ALA A 26 27.92 -2.42 10.50
CA ALA A 26 28.24 -1.87 9.19
C ALA A 26 27.50 -2.65 8.08
N LEU A 27 27.46 -3.98 8.17
CA LEU A 27 26.78 -4.84 7.19
C LEU A 27 25.26 -4.62 7.19
N VAL A 28 24.65 -4.40 8.35
CA VAL A 28 23.21 -4.07 8.46
C VAL A 28 22.91 -2.68 7.92
N LYS A 29 23.83 -1.71 8.10
CA LYS A 29 23.57 -0.30 7.75
C LYS A 29 23.96 0.08 6.33
N VAL A 30 24.87 -0.67 5.69
CA VAL A 30 25.35 -0.37 4.34
C VAL A 30 24.24 -0.55 3.29
N ARG A 31 24.20 0.34 2.30
CA ARG A 31 23.21 0.28 1.22
C ARG A 31 23.67 -0.67 0.11
N PHE A 32 22.83 -1.63 -0.27
CA PHE A 32 23.12 -2.58 -1.34
C PHE A 32 23.49 -1.90 -2.66
N THR A 33 22.72 -0.89 -3.07
CA THR A 33 22.94 -0.13 -4.32
C THR A 33 24.31 0.55 -4.37
N ARG A 34 24.84 0.98 -3.22
CA ARG A 34 26.16 1.60 -3.13
C ARG A 34 27.28 0.58 -3.30
N LEU A 35 27.14 -0.62 -2.72
CA LEU A 35 28.08 -1.72 -2.94
C LEU A 35 28.06 -2.17 -4.40
N GLU A 36 26.89 -2.19 -5.03
CA GLU A 36 26.75 -2.49 -6.46
C GLU A 36 27.47 -1.47 -7.35
N GLU A 37 27.32 -0.18 -7.06
CA GLU A 37 28.05 0.89 -7.76
C GLU A 37 29.58 0.71 -7.65
N LEU A 38 30.09 0.44 -6.45
CA LEU A 38 31.52 0.22 -6.21
C LEU A 38 32.05 -1.07 -6.84
N ALA A 39 31.23 -2.13 -6.85
CA ALA A 39 31.55 -3.38 -7.51
C ALA A 39 31.64 -3.22 -9.04
N ALA A 40 30.74 -2.42 -9.62
CA ALA A 40 30.79 -2.05 -11.05
C ALA A 40 32.04 -1.23 -11.39
N LYS A 41 32.52 -0.41 -10.45
CA LYS A 41 33.81 0.32 -10.55
C LYS A 41 35.05 -0.57 -10.34
N GLY A 42 34.87 -1.88 -10.15
CA GLY A 42 35.98 -2.84 -10.07
C GLY A 42 36.56 -3.07 -8.67
N VAL A 43 35.95 -2.52 -7.61
CA VAL A 43 36.44 -2.70 -6.23
C VAL A 43 36.17 -4.15 -5.77
N ALA A 44 37.23 -4.93 -5.53
CA ALA A 44 37.12 -6.36 -5.19
C ALA A 44 36.40 -6.61 -3.85
N SER A 45 36.69 -5.81 -2.82
CA SER A 45 35.99 -5.90 -1.53
C SER A 45 34.51 -5.56 -1.63
N ALA A 46 34.12 -4.70 -2.57
CA ALA A 46 32.70 -4.36 -2.80
C ALA A 46 31.93 -5.53 -3.41
N LYS A 47 32.54 -6.31 -4.31
CA LYS A 47 31.93 -7.55 -4.85
C LYS A 47 31.65 -8.56 -3.74
N LEU A 48 32.61 -8.72 -2.83
CA LEU A 48 32.48 -9.62 -1.69
C LEU A 48 31.45 -9.13 -0.67
N ALA A 49 31.51 -7.85 -0.30
CA ALA A 49 30.54 -7.21 0.57
C ALA A 49 29.11 -7.30 0.01
N LYS A 50 28.93 -7.14 -1.31
CA LYS A 50 27.63 -7.31 -1.97
C LYS A 50 27.07 -8.71 -1.74
N LYS A 51 27.90 -9.75 -1.94
CA LYS A 51 27.53 -11.15 -1.65
C LYS A 51 27.17 -11.35 -0.17
N GLN A 52 27.91 -10.71 0.73
CA GLN A 52 27.66 -10.79 2.18
C GLN A 52 26.31 -10.21 2.57
N VAL A 53 25.95 -9.05 2.01
CA VAL A 53 24.63 -8.43 2.24
C VAL A 53 23.49 -9.29 1.66
N GLN A 54 23.70 -9.98 0.53
CA GLN A 54 22.68 -10.89 -0.03
C GLN A 54 22.41 -12.11 0.85
N HIS A 55 23.41 -12.56 1.60
CA HIS A 55 23.31 -13.70 2.52
C HIS A 55 23.48 -13.26 3.97
N ILE A 56 22.94 -12.08 4.31
CA ILE A 56 23.23 -11.39 5.57
C ILE A 56 23.00 -12.28 6.79
N ASP A 57 21.94 -13.09 6.81
CA ASP A 57 21.61 -13.97 7.93
C ASP A 57 22.76 -14.93 8.27
N ALA A 58 23.37 -15.56 7.27
CA ALA A 58 24.43 -16.54 7.47
C ALA A 58 25.72 -15.89 8.00
N TYR A 59 26.03 -14.66 7.55
CA TYR A 59 27.16 -13.89 8.05
C TYR A 59 26.88 -13.33 9.44
N LEU A 60 25.66 -12.84 9.71
CA LEU A 60 25.24 -12.36 11.03
C LEU A 60 25.33 -13.47 12.07
N SER A 61 24.83 -14.67 11.78
CA SER A 61 24.94 -15.78 12.72
C SER A 61 26.40 -16.16 13.01
N SER A 62 27.28 -16.10 11.99
CA SER A 62 28.71 -16.33 12.19
C SER A 62 29.33 -15.24 13.06
N ILE A 63 29.04 -13.96 12.80
CA ILE A 63 29.52 -12.83 13.61
C ILE A 63 29.06 -12.96 15.06
N GLN A 64 27.80 -13.31 15.31
CA GLN A 64 27.25 -13.52 16.65
C GLN A 64 27.97 -14.62 17.42
N LEU A 65 28.34 -15.72 16.74
CA LEU A 65 29.20 -16.74 17.34
C LEU A 65 30.56 -16.16 17.74
N GLY A 66 31.17 -15.35 16.88
CA GLY A 66 32.42 -14.65 17.16
C GLY A 66 32.34 -13.72 18.38
N ILE A 67 31.29 -12.89 18.46
CA ILE A 67 31.01 -12.02 19.62
C ILE A 67 30.87 -12.85 20.89
N THR A 68 30.10 -13.93 20.83
CA THR A 68 29.85 -14.81 21.98
C THR A 68 31.14 -15.47 22.46
N MET A 69 31.94 -16.02 21.54
CA MET A 69 33.22 -16.64 21.87
C MET A 69 34.22 -15.63 22.46
N ALA A 70 34.29 -14.43 21.89
CA ALA A 70 35.18 -13.38 22.38
C ALA A 70 34.75 -12.89 23.78
N SER A 71 33.46 -12.68 24.00
CA SER A 71 32.89 -12.24 25.28
C SER A 71 33.07 -13.28 26.38
N LEU A 72 32.78 -14.57 26.10
CA LEU A 72 32.98 -15.65 27.07
C LEU A 72 34.46 -15.88 27.37
N GLY A 73 35.32 -15.86 26.35
CA GLY A 73 36.76 -15.96 26.53
C GLY A 73 37.32 -14.80 27.38
N LEU A 74 36.80 -13.59 27.18
CA LEU A 74 37.20 -12.42 27.96
C LEU A 74 36.79 -12.56 29.42
N GLY A 75 35.58 -13.06 29.70
CA GLY A 75 35.16 -13.36 31.06
C GLY A 75 36.05 -14.40 31.73
N TRP A 76 36.41 -15.46 31.01
CA TRP A 76 37.26 -16.53 31.54
C TRP A 76 38.69 -16.06 31.84
N VAL A 77 39.33 -15.34 30.91
CA VAL A 77 40.76 -14.99 31.05
C VAL A 77 40.96 -13.63 31.71
N GLY A 78 40.11 -12.66 31.40
CA GLY A 78 40.30 -11.28 31.85
C GLY A 78 40.06 -11.12 33.34
N GLU A 79 38.94 -11.65 33.85
CA GLU A 79 38.51 -11.40 35.21
C GLU A 79 39.49 -11.95 36.26
N PRO A 80 39.95 -13.22 36.17
CA PRO A 80 40.98 -13.73 37.09
C PRO A 80 42.29 -12.95 37.00
N ALA A 81 42.69 -12.53 35.79
CA ALA A 81 43.95 -11.81 35.58
C ALA A 81 43.93 -10.42 36.22
N LEU A 82 42.82 -9.69 36.10
CA LEU A 82 42.66 -8.38 36.71
C LEU A 82 42.46 -8.48 38.22
N ALA A 83 41.71 -9.48 38.71
CA ALA A 83 41.54 -9.71 40.15
C ALA A 83 42.88 -10.01 40.84
N ALA A 84 43.73 -10.84 40.22
CA ALA A 84 45.06 -11.14 40.74
C ALA A 84 46.00 -9.93 40.72
N LEU A 85 45.82 -8.99 39.79
CA LEU A 85 46.59 -7.75 39.75
C LEU A 85 46.18 -6.76 40.87
N LEU A 86 44.92 -6.80 41.30
CA LEU A 86 44.39 -5.93 42.35
C LEU A 86 44.77 -6.40 43.77
N GLN A 87 44.93 -7.71 43.99
CA GLN A 87 45.24 -8.30 45.30
C GLN A 87 46.46 -7.68 46.01
N PRO A 88 47.62 -7.47 45.36
CA PRO A 88 48.78 -6.82 46.00
C PRO A 88 48.52 -5.37 46.45
N GLY A 89 47.67 -4.63 45.71
CA GLY A 89 47.32 -3.25 46.05
C GLY A 89 46.55 -3.15 47.36
N PHE A 90 45.68 -4.12 47.63
CA PHE A 90 44.93 -4.16 48.89
C PHE A 90 45.79 -4.57 50.10
N HIS A 91 46.83 -5.40 49.89
CA HIS A 91 47.79 -5.71 50.95
C HIS A 91 48.59 -4.47 51.40
N TRP A 92 48.84 -3.52 50.48
CA TRP A 92 49.51 -2.26 50.81
C TRP A 92 48.63 -1.31 51.66
N LEU A 93 47.31 -1.42 51.55
CA LEU A 93 46.32 -0.63 52.30
C LEU A 93 46.13 -1.07 53.76
N ASN A 94 46.77 -2.16 54.19
CA ASN A 94 46.81 -2.66 55.58
C ASN A 94 45.42 -2.76 56.27
N LEU A 95 44.37 -3.05 55.50
CA LEU A 95 43.00 -3.17 56.00
C LEU A 95 42.80 -4.54 56.68
N PRO A 96 42.17 -4.61 57.87
CA PRO A 96 41.90 -5.86 58.58
C PRO A 96 40.72 -6.61 57.95
N ILE A 97 40.90 -7.10 56.73
CA ILE A 97 39.89 -7.81 55.94
C ILE A 97 40.25 -9.30 55.88
N SER A 98 39.26 -10.18 56.03
CA SER A 98 39.48 -11.62 55.88
C SER A 98 39.91 -11.96 54.45
N ALA A 99 40.74 -13.00 54.27
CA ALA A 99 41.23 -13.39 52.95
C ALA A 99 40.07 -13.68 51.95
N ALA A 100 38.97 -14.23 52.45
CA ALA A 100 37.76 -14.46 51.65
C ALA A 100 37.10 -13.15 51.21
N ALA A 101 36.97 -12.17 52.10
CA ALA A 101 36.39 -10.87 51.75
C ALA A 101 37.28 -10.09 50.76
N LEU A 102 38.60 -10.19 50.90
CA LEU A 102 39.55 -9.59 49.96
C LEU A 102 39.42 -10.15 48.55
N HIS A 103 39.30 -11.49 48.45
CA HIS A 103 39.11 -12.18 47.17
C HIS A 103 37.80 -11.76 46.50
N THR A 104 36.69 -11.75 47.25
CA THR A 104 35.37 -11.35 46.73
C THR A 104 35.36 -9.89 46.26
N VAL A 105 35.94 -8.97 47.03
CA VAL A 105 36.00 -7.55 46.65
C VAL A 105 36.86 -7.34 45.39
N SER A 106 38.00 -8.02 45.31
CA SER A 106 38.88 -7.96 44.13
C SER A 106 38.18 -8.53 42.89
N PHE A 107 37.46 -9.64 43.04
CA PHE A 107 36.63 -10.24 41.99
C PHE A 107 35.55 -9.27 41.50
N VAL A 108 34.76 -8.68 42.41
CA VAL A 108 33.66 -7.76 42.05
C VAL A 108 34.20 -6.53 41.30
N ILE A 109 35.30 -5.95 41.78
CA ILE A 109 35.92 -4.78 41.13
C ILE A 109 36.49 -5.16 39.76
N ALA A 110 37.20 -6.30 39.65
CA ALA A 110 37.76 -6.78 38.39
C ALA A 110 36.66 -7.07 37.37
N PHE A 111 35.61 -7.78 37.78
CA PHE A 111 34.45 -8.10 36.94
C PHE A 111 33.76 -6.82 36.46
N ALA A 112 33.49 -5.85 37.35
CA ALA A 112 32.87 -4.58 36.97
C ALA A 112 33.76 -3.76 36.01
N ALA A 113 35.07 -3.70 36.26
CA ALA A 113 36.01 -2.97 35.42
C ALA A 113 36.11 -3.59 34.02
N ILE A 114 36.28 -4.92 33.93
CA ILE A 114 36.35 -5.61 32.63
C ILE A 114 35.03 -5.52 31.89
N THR A 115 33.90 -5.69 32.57
CA THR A 115 32.59 -5.54 31.94
C THR A 115 32.42 -4.12 31.41
N GLY A 116 32.80 -3.09 32.18
CA GLY A 116 32.74 -1.70 31.74
C GLY A 116 33.62 -1.44 30.52
N ILE A 117 34.88 -1.89 30.54
CA ILE A 117 35.80 -1.76 29.41
C ILE A 117 35.27 -2.50 28.18
N HIS A 118 34.78 -3.73 28.36
CA HIS A 118 34.21 -4.53 27.29
C HIS A 118 32.99 -3.85 26.65
N VAL A 119 32.03 -3.41 27.46
CA VAL A 119 30.82 -2.74 26.94
C VAL A 119 31.19 -1.46 26.19
N VAL A 120 32.09 -0.64 26.74
CA VAL A 120 32.44 0.64 26.11
C VAL A 120 33.30 0.43 24.84
N ILE A 121 34.41 -0.29 24.95
CA ILE A 121 35.42 -0.42 23.89
C ILE A 121 35.10 -1.58 22.95
N GLY A 122 34.60 -2.70 23.49
CA GLY A 122 34.28 -3.90 22.73
C GLY A 122 32.94 -3.82 22.00
N GLU A 123 31.99 -2.97 22.44
CA GLU A 123 30.64 -2.94 21.89
C GLU A 123 30.16 -1.54 21.48
N GLN A 124 30.03 -0.60 22.43
CA GLN A 124 29.38 0.69 22.17
C GLN A 124 30.17 1.58 21.19
N ALA A 125 31.46 1.83 21.44
CA ALA A 125 32.27 2.65 20.54
C ALA A 125 32.38 2.06 19.11
N PRO A 126 32.66 0.75 18.93
CA PRO A 126 32.60 0.05 17.65
C PRO A 126 31.27 0.24 16.91
N LYS A 127 30.15 0.08 17.62
CA LYS A 127 28.80 0.27 17.08
C LYS A 127 28.57 1.68 16.56
N TYR A 128 28.96 2.71 17.32
CA TYR A 128 28.84 4.10 16.86
C TYR A 128 29.67 4.37 15.60
N LEU A 129 30.90 3.84 15.53
CA LEU A 129 31.75 3.97 14.34
C LEU A 129 31.13 3.29 13.11
N ALA A 130 30.59 2.08 13.28
CA ALA A 130 29.92 1.32 12.23
C ALA A 130 28.73 2.08 11.62
N ILE A 131 27.96 2.78 12.47
CA ILE A 131 26.79 3.57 12.03
C ILE A 131 27.21 4.84 11.28
N LEU A 132 28.30 5.48 11.69
CA LEU A 132 28.80 6.72 11.05
C LEU A 132 29.49 6.45 9.71
N MET A 133 30.18 5.32 9.57
CA MET A 133 30.99 4.99 8.38
C MET A 133 30.73 3.58 7.81
N PRO A 134 29.47 3.21 7.53
CA PRO A 134 29.10 1.83 7.20
C PRO A 134 29.77 1.32 5.91
N GLU A 135 29.89 2.16 4.88
CA GLU A 135 30.55 1.80 3.61
C GLU A 135 32.01 1.42 3.83
N LYS A 136 32.79 2.30 4.46
CA LYS A 136 34.24 2.09 4.66
C LYS A 136 34.49 0.84 5.52
N ILE A 137 33.75 0.69 6.61
CA ILE A 137 33.93 -0.42 7.55
C ILE A 137 33.53 -1.74 6.89
N THR A 138 32.41 -1.79 6.17
CA THR A 138 32.01 -2.98 5.42
C THR A 138 33.09 -3.43 4.44
N LEU A 139 33.68 -2.50 3.68
CA LEU A 139 34.72 -2.83 2.70
C LEU A 139 36.01 -3.34 3.35
N ILE A 140 36.39 -2.80 4.51
CA ILE A 140 37.57 -3.24 5.27
C ILE A 140 37.31 -4.64 5.86
N CYS A 141 36.13 -4.86 6.43
CA CYS A 141 35.77 -6.11 7.09
C CYS A 141 35.41 -7.24 6.11
N ALA A 142 35.11 -6.94 4.84
CA ALA A 142 34.62 -7.92 3.88
C ALA A 142 35.50 -9.17 3.77
N ILE A 143 36.83 -9.02 3.64
CA ILE A 143 37.73 -10.18 3.48
C ILE A 143 37.89 -10.95 4.80
N PRO A 144 38.24 -10.31 5.94
CA PRO A 144 38.31 -11.00 7.23
C PRO A 144 37.02 -11.76 7.58
N LEU A 145 35.88 -11.15 7.32
CA LEU A 145 34.57 -11.73 7.58
C LEU A 145 34.30 -12.97 6.72
N GLU A 146 34.68 -12.95 5.44
CA GLU A 146 34.54 -14.12 4.55
C GLU A 146 35.38 -15.30 5.02
N VAL A 147 36.61 -15.03 5.48
CA VAL A 147 37.49 -16.08 6.01
C VAL A 147 36.89 -16.67 7.28
N PHE A 148 36.44 -15.81 8.20
CA PHE A 148 35.83 -16.25 9.45
C PHE A 148 34.57 -17.08 9.19
N TYR A 149 33.67 -16.61 8.32
CA TYR A 149 32.48 -17.33 7.89
C TYR A 149 32.79 -18.75 7.38
N LYS A 150 33.84 -18.91 6.56
CA LYS A 150 34.25 -20.23 6.07
C LYS A 150 34.75 -21.15 7.17
N ILE A 151 35.46 -20.61 8.16
CA ILE A 151 35.94 -21.37 9.33
C ILE A 151 34.76 -21.80 10.21
N THR A 152 33.81 -20.89 10.46
CA THR A 152 32.65 -21.14 11.32
C THR A 152 31.51 -21.88 10.62
N TYR A 153 31.59 -22.08 9.30
CA TYR A 153 30.54 -22.71 8.50
C TYR A 153 30.10 -24.07 9.07
N LEU A 154 31.06 -24.94 9.42
CA LEU A 154 30.77 -26.28 9.90
C LEU A 154 30.11 -26.29 11.30
N PRO A 155 30.63 -25.57 12.32
CA PRO A 155 29.91 -25.36 13.59
C PRO A 155 28.52 -24.75 13.41
N MET A 156 28.38 -23.74 12.55
CA MET A 156 27.12 -23.05 12.32
C MET A 156 26.06 -23.97 11.70
N LEU A 157 26.46 -24.87 10.80
CA LEU A 157 25.56 -25.88 10.25
C LEU A 157 24.97 -26.77 11.35
N ALA A 158 25.79 -27.17 12.34
CA ALA A 158 25.32 -27.96 13.47
C ALA A 158 24.35 -27.18 14.36
N ILE A 159 24.67 -25.91 14.66
CA ILE A 159 23.81 -25.02 15.45
C ILE A 159 22.47 -24.80 14.74
N ASN A 160 22.48 -24.46 13.45
CA ASN A 160 21.25 -24.22 12.69
C ASN A 160 20.36 -25.47 12.59
N LYS A 161 20.97 -26.66 12.41
CA LYS A 161 20.23 -27.92 12.46
C LYS A 161 19.61 -28.17 13.83
N SER A 162 20.32 -27.86 14.91
CA SER A 162 19.77 -27.96 16.27
C SER A 162 18.62 -26.98 16.49
N ALA A 163 18.74 -25.74 16.02
CA ALA A 163 17.68 -24.73 16.12
C ALA A 163 16.43 -25.17 15.35
N ASN A 164 16.60 -25.67 14.12
CA ASN A 164 15.50 -26.21 13.32
C ASN A 164 14.85 -27.44 13.96
N PHE A 165 15.63 -28.29 14.63
CA PHE A 165 15.09 -29.40 15.42
C PHE A 165 14.19 -28.89 16.56
N PHE A 166 14.64 -27.88 17.31
CA PHE A 166 13.83 -27.26 18.35
C PHE A 166 12.58 -26.55 17.80
N LEU A 167 12.68 -25.84 16.68
CA LEU A 167 11.52 -25.21 16.01
C LEU A 167 10.51 -26.25 15.52
N GLY A 168 10.99 -27.41 15.07
CA GLY A 168 10.16 -28.56 14.73
C GLY A 168 9.31 -29.07 15.89
N LEU A 169 9.80 -28.98 17.14
CA LEU A 169 9.01 -29.34 18.33
C LEU A 169 7.80 -28.43 18.54
N PHE A 170 7.84 -27.19 18.03
CA PHE A 170 6.76 -26.22 18.10
C PHE A 170 5.97 -26.11 16.77
N ASN A 171 6.24 -26.99 15.81
CA ASN A 171 5.60 -27.01 14.49
C ASN A 171 5.78 -25.69 13.69
N ILE A 172 6.85 -24.95 13.95
CA ILE A 172 7.19 -23.70 13.27
C ILE A 172 8.08 -24.04 12.06
N LYS A 173 7.62 -23.74 10.84
CA LYS A 173 8.42 -23.92 9.62
C LYS A 173 9.39 -22.73 9.46
N PRO A 174 10.69 -22.96 9.21
CA PRO A 174 11.63 -21.89 8.92
C PRO A 174 11.15 -21.10 7.69
N GLY A 175 11.03 -19.78 7.82
CA GLY A 175 10.56 -18.92 6.74
C GLY A 175 11.59 -18.87 5.61
N GLU A 176 11.21 -19.35 4.43
CA GLU A 176 11.90 -18.97 3.19
C GLU A 176 11.64 -17.48 2.96
N SER A 177 12.72 -16.72 2.71
CA SER A 177 12.77 -15.36 2.15
C SER A 177 11.39 -14.78 1.85
N GLU A 178 10.94 -13.84 2.68
CA GLU A 178 9.82 -12.94 2.36
C GLU A 178 9.97 -12.48 0.92
N ALA A 179 9.16 -13.05 0.04
CA ALA A 179 9.04 -12.58 -1.32
C ALA A 179 8.57 -11.14 -1.22
N LEU A 180 9.41 -10.22 -1.73
CA LEU A 180 9.10 -8.86 -2.17
C LEU A 180 7.65 -8.45 -1.87
N HIS A 181 7.48 -7.65 -0.82
CA HIS A 181 6.25 -7.01 -0.34
C HIS A 181 4.92 -7.51 -0.94
N SER A 182 4.08 -8.12 -0.11
CA SER A 182 2.71 -8.48 -0.52
C SER A 182 1.93 -7.25 -1.03
N ASP A 183 0.92 -7.46 -1.89
CA ASP A 183 -0.01 -6.38 -2.34
C ASP A 183 -0.47 -5.52 -1.15
N GLU A 184 -0.76 -6.15 -0.03
CA GLU A 184 -1.24 -5.49 1.19
C GLU A 184 -0.19 -4.58 1.83
N GLU A 185 1.07 -4.99 1.81
CA GLU A 185 2.17 -4.17 2.31
C GLU A 185 2.47 -2.99 1.37
N LEU A 186 2.39 -3.20 0.05
CA LEU A 186 2.48 -2.12 -0.92
C LEU A 186 1.33 -1.11 -0.75
N ARG A 187 0.10 -1.59 -0.50
CA ARG A 187 -1.04 -0.74 -0.15
C ARG A 187 -0.77 0.07 1.11
N MET A 188 -0.24 -0.54 2.17
CA MET A 188 0.11 0.17 3.41
C MET A 188 1.16 1.28 3.16
N ILE A 189 2.21 0.99 2.39
CA ILE A 189 3.26 1.95 2.05
C ILE A 189 2.71 3.13 1.21
N LEU A 190 1.87 2.84 0.22
CA LEU A 190 1.24 3.84 -0.64
C LEU A 190 0.24 4.71 0.13
N GLY A 191 -0.53 4.11 1.03
CA GLY A 191 -1.40 4.81 1.97
C GLY A 191 -0.63 5.79 2.85
N GLN A 192 0.43 5.32 3.54
CA GLN A 192 1.30 6.19 4.34
C GLN A 192 1.92 7.32 3.51
N SER A 193 2.32 7.04 2.25
CA SER A 193 2.89 8.06 1.36
C SER A 193 1.86 9.14 0.97
N GLN A 194 0.58 8.77 0.84
CA GLN A 194 -0.51 9.72 0.61
C GLN A 194 -0.79 10.55 1.87
N GLU A 195 -0.81 9.94 3.06
CA GLU A 195 -1.00 10.65 4.34
C GLU A 195 0.04 11.74 4.56
N HIS A 196 1.29 11.48 4.16
CA HIS A 196 2.40 12.45 4.23
C HIS A 196 2.43 13.42 3.03
N GLY A 197 1.40 13.41 2.17
CA GLY A 197 1.26 14.31 1.03
C GLY A 197 2.23 14.07 -0.13
N LYS A 198 2.93 12.93 -0.17
CA LYS A 198 3.87 12.59 -1.25
C LYS A 198 3.18 12.02 -2.49
N ILE A 199 1.95 11.53 -2.34
CA ILE A 199 1.11 10.96 -3.38
C ILE A 199 -0.26 11.63 -3.32
N SER A 200 -0.83 11.99 -4.48
CA SER A 200 -2.20 12.51 -4.55
C SER A 200 -3.22 11.38 -4.41
N LEU A 201 -4.41 11.69 -3.91
CA LEU A 201 -5.48 10.71 -3.76
C LEU A 201 -5.83 10.01 -5.10
N GLY A 202 -5.89 10.76 -6.21
CA GLY A 202 -6.14 10.18 -7.53
C GLY A 202 -5.06 9.17 -7.96
N ARG A 203 -3.79 9.41 -7.60
CA ARG A 203 -2.71 8.46 -7.87
C ARG A 203 -2.79 7.22 -6.97
N LEU A 204 -3.19 7.39 -5.70
CA LEU A 204 -3.44 6.25 -4.81
C LEU A 204 -4.56 5.36 -5.37
N MET A 205 -5.66 5.95 -5.83
CA MET A 205 -6.76 5.21 -6.45
C MET A 205 -6.33 4.44 -7.70
N MET A 206 -5.49 5.03 -8.56
CA MET A 206 -4.94 4.33 -9.72
C MET A 206 -4.10 3.11 -9.31
N PHE A 207 -3.36 3.18 -8.20
CA PHE A 207 -2.63 2.02 -7.68
C PHE A 207 -3.57 0.95 -7.12
N GLU A 208 -4.64 1.33 -6.42
CA GLU A 208 -5.66 0.37 -5.98
C GLU A 208 -6.30 -0.36 -7.17
N HIS A 209 -6.68 0.38 -8.21
CA HIS A 209 -7.21 -0.18 -9.44
C HIS A 209 -6.21 -1.15 -10.09
N LEU A 210 -4.91 -0.82 -10.12
CA LEU A 210 -3.87 -1.72 -10.64
C LEU A 210 -3.79 -3.06 -9.88
N PHE A 211 -3.93 -3.05 -8.55
CA PHE A 211 -3.91 -4.28 -7.76
C PHE A 211 -5.16 -5.14 -7.98
N ASP A 212 -6.31 -4.52 -8.23
CA ASP A 212 -7.57 -5.21 -8.50
C ASP A 212 -7.64 -5.68 -9.96
N PHE A 213 -7.03 -4.95 -10.90
CA PHE A 213 -7.03 -5.22 -12.34
C PHE A 213 -6.59 -6.64 -12.74
N GLY A 214 -5.62 -7.20 -12.01
CA GLY A 214 -5.17 -8.58 -12.23
C GLY A 214 -6.18 -9.64 -11.79
N LYS A 215 -7.13 -9.28 -10.90
CA LYS A 215 -8.14 -10.15 -10.29
C LYS A 215 -9.51 -9.99 -10.95
N THR A 216 -9.84 -8.78 -11.42
CA THR A 216 -11.09 -8.48 -12.12
C THR A 216 -11.21 -9.31 -13.39
N ARG A 217 -12.38 -9.91 -13.61
CA ARG A 217 -12.67 -10.69 -14.82
C ARG A 217 -13.42 -9.86 -15.86
N VAL A 218 -13.30 -10.25 -17.12
CA VAL A 218 -14.02 -9.61 -18.24
C VAL A 218 -15.53 -9.50 -17.98
N LYS A 219 -16.16 -10.53 -17.39
CA LYS A 219 -17.59 -10.52 -17.08
C LYS A 219 -18.05 -9.42 -16.12
N GLU A 220 -17.13 -8.87 -15.33
CA GLU A 220 -17.42 -7.82 -14.34
C GLU A 220 -17.36 -6.42 -14.96
N VAL A 221 -16.68 -6.26 -16.10
CA VAL A 221 -16.44 -4.97 -16.77
C VAL A 221 -17.18 -4.85 -18.11
N MET A 222 -17.47 -5.96 -18.79
CA MET A 222 -18.12 -5.95 -20.11
C MET A 222 -19.51 -5.29 -20.09
N THR A 223 -19.91 -4.70 -21.22
CA THR A 223 -21.30 -4.33 -21.46
C THR A 223 -22.16 -5.61 -21.57
N PRO A 224 -23.15 -5.83 -20.69
CA PRO A 224 -23.96 -7.05 -20.72
C PRO A 224 -24.75 -7.19 -22.02
N ARG A 225 -25.00 -8.42 -22.48
CA ARG A 225 -25.71 -8.72 -23.75
C ARG A 225 -26.99 -7.90 -23.96
N GLY A 226 -27.80 -7.74 -22.92
CA GLY A 226 -29.08 -7.01 -22.99
C GLY A 226 -28.94 -5.50 -23.22
N ALA A 227 -27.76 -4.92 -22.95
CA ALA A 227 -27.48 -3.50 -23.13
C ALA A 227 -26.75 -3.19 -24.46
N ILE A 228 -26.33 -4.22 -25.20
CA ILE A 228 -25.60 -4.04 -26.46
C ILE A 228 -26.53 -3.43 -27.52
N SER A 229 -26.10 -2.29 -28.09
CA SER A 229 -26.73 -1.72 -29.28
C SER A 229 -26.08 -2.31 -30.53
N PHE A 230 -26.86 -2.95 -31.40
CA PHE A 230 -26.38 -3.64 -32.61
C PHE A 230 -27.20 -3.26 -33.85
N ILE A 231 -26.65 -3.55 -35.03
CA ILE A 231 -27.29 -3.37 -36.34
C ILE A 231 -27.63 -4.75 -36.90
N THR A 232 -28.85 -4.92 -37.42
CA THR A 232 -29.26 -6.16 -38.08
C THR A 232 -28.94 -6.13 -39.57
N VAL A 233 -28.46 -7.24 -40.13
CA VAL A 233 -28.26 -7.38 -41.58
C VAL A 233 -29.58 -7.17 -42.31
N GLY A 234 -29.60 -6.25 -43.29
CA GLY A 234 -30.81 -5.91 -44.05
C GLY A 234 -31.75 -4.91 -43.37
N ALA A 235 -31.35 -4.34 -42.22
CA ALA A 235 -32.11 -3.25 -41.59
C ALA A 235 -32.21 -2.04 -42.55
N PRO A 236 -33.37 -1.34 -42.60
CA PRO A 236 -33.50 -0.13 -43.39
C PRO A 236 -32.43 0.91 -43.03
N ALA A 237 -31.88 1.58 -44.04
CA ALA A 237 -30.84 2.59 -43.83
C ALA A 237 -31.31 3.72 -42.89
N ALA A 238 -32.59 4.12 -42.99
CA ALA A 238 -33.18 5.13 -42.12
C ALA A 238 -33.14 4.74 -40.63
N ASP A 239 -33.43 3.48 -40.30
CA ASP A 239 -33.42 2.98 -38.91
C ASP A 239 -32.00 2.88 -38.37
N THR A 240 -31.06 2.42 -39.22
CA THR A 240 -29.63 2.36 -38.88
C THR A 240 -29.07 3.76 -38.61
N LEU A 241 -29.38 4.73 -39.47
CA LEU A 241 -28.98 6.13 -39.29
C LEU A 241 -29.60 6.75 -38.04
N LYS A 242 -30.87 6.44 -37.76
CA LYS A 242 -31.55 6.89 -36.53
C LYS A 242 -30.88 6.32 -35.28
N LEU A 243 -30.53 5.03 -35.29
CA LEU A 243 -29.81 4.38 -34.20
C LEU A 243 -28.45 5.05 -33.95
N ILE A 244 -27.67 5.27 -35.01
CA ILE A 244 -26.34 5.91 -34.93
C ILE A 244 -26.45 7.34 -34.39
N LYS A 245 -27.40 8.13 -34.89
CA LYS A 245 -27.62 9.51 -34.42
C LYS A 245 -28.04 9.56 -32.94
N THR A 246 -28.82 8.58 -32.50
CA THR A 246 -29.32 8.49 -31.12
C THR A 246 -28.24 8.00 -30.15
N LYS A 247 -27.51 6.95 -30.51
CA LYS A 247 -26.55 6.28 -29.63
C LYS A 247 -25.13 6.83 -29.71
N ARG A 248 -24.73 7.37 -30.86
CA ARG A 248 -23.42 8.03 -31.10
C ARG A 248 -22.18 7.19 -30.77
N PHE A 249 -22.26 5.87 -30.85
CA PHE A 249 -21.10 5.00 -30.70
C PHE A 249 -20.26 4.97 -31.97
N SER A 250 -18.97 4.71 -31.82
CA SER A 250 -18.07 4.60 -32.97
C SER A 250 -18.23 3.27 -33.74
N ARG A 251 -18.62 2.20 -33.02
CA ARG A 251 -18.64 0.82 -33.53
C ARG A 251 -19.93 0.13 -33.09
N TYR A 252 -20.56 -0.61 -34.00
CA TYR A 252 -21.79 -1.36 -33.73
C TYR A 252 -21.62 -2.81 -34.19
N PRO A 253 -21.87 -3.81 -33.33
CA PRO A 253 -21.95 -5.20 -33.77
C PRO A 253 -22.99 -5.37 -34.88
N LEU A 254 -22.65 -6.15 -35.90
CA LEU A 254 -23.54 -6.55 -36.98
C LEU A 254 -24.06 -7.96 -36.69
N VAL A 255 -25.38 -8.11 -36.68
CA VAL A 255 -26.06 -9.34 -36.28
C VAL A 255 -26.95 -9.81 -37.44
N ALA A 256 -26.90 -11.10 -37.78
CA ALA A 256 -27.78 -11.70 -38.76
C ALA A 256 -29.20 -11.90 -38.20
N ALA A 257 -30.15 -12.26 -39.06
CA ALA A 257 -31.55 -12.44 -38.65
C ALA A 257 -31.75 -13.56 -37.61
N ASP A 258 -30.82 -14.52 -37.53
CA ASP A 258 -30.81 -15.62 -36.56
C ASP A 258 -30.15 -15.26 -35.21
N GLY A 259 -29.68 -14.02 -35.05
CA GLY A 259 -29.01 -13.54 -33.84
C GLY A 259 -27.51 -13.83 -33.77
N THR A 260 -26.92 -14.42 -34.81
CA THR A 260 -25.46 -14.64 -34.88
C THR A 260 -24.72 -13.34 -35.21
N SER A 261 -23.60 -13.08 -34.54
CA SER A 261 -22.78 -11.91 -34.89
C SER A 261 -21.89 -12.22 -36.09
N VAL A 262 -21.92 -11.33 -37.08
CA VAL A 262 -21.26 -11.51 -38.37
C VAL A 262 -20.03 -10.62 -38.54
N GLY A 263 -19.81 -9.71 -37.58
CA GLY A 263 -18.78 -8.68 -37.59
C GLY A 263 -19.22 -7.42 -36.83
N TYR A 264 -18.58 -6.29 -37.10
CA TYR A 264 -19.03 -4.98 -36.65
C TYR A 264 -18.90 -3.94 -37.77
N ILE A 265 -19.64 -2.84 -37.63
CA ILE A 265 -19.62 -1.69 -38.55
C ILE A 265 -19.02 -0.49 -37.81
N HIS A 266 -18.12 0.22 -38.47
CA HIS A 266 -17.60 1.49 -37.98
C HIS A 266 -18.44 2.65 -38.53
N PHE A 267 -18.78 3.64 -37.72
CA PHE A 267 -19.65 4.75 -38.17
C PHE A 267 -19.07 5.51 -39.38
N LYS A 268 -17.73 5.66 -39.43
CA LYS A 268 -17.01 6.27 -40.58
C LYS A 268 -17.23 5.54 -41.89
N ASP A 269 -17.48 4.23 -41.87
CA ASP A 269 -17.75 3.46 -43.08
C ASP A 269 -19.16 3.76 -43.63
N LEU A 270 -20.00 4.46 -42.84
CA LEU A 270 -21.36 4.91 -43.20
C LEU A 270 -21.42 6.42 -43.48
N TYR A 271 -20.26 7.09 -43.58
CA TYR A 271 -20.14 8.54 -43.72
C TYR A 271 -20.91 9.12 -44.92
N GLU A 272 -20.83 8.48 -46.10
CA GLU A 272 -21.51 8.99 -47.31
C GLU A 272 -23.03 8.99 -47.15
N SER A 273 -23.60 7.92 -46.59
CA SER A 273 -25.03 7.82 -46.30
C SER A 273 -25.46 8.68 -45.11
N LEU A 274 -24.54 9.04 -44.21
CA LEU A 274 -24.78 10.01 -43.13
C LEU A 274 -24.88 11.45 -43.65
N LEU A 275 -24.09 11.82 -44.67
CA LEU A 275 -24.07 13.16 -45.24
C LEU A 275 -25.12 13.39 -46.34
N ASN A 276 -25.39 12.38 -47.16
CA ASN A 276 -26.33 12.48 -48.27
C ASN A 276 -27.45 11.44 -48.11
N PRO A 277 -28.64 11.83 -47.58
CA PRO A 277 -29.77 10.93 -47.43
C PRO A 277 -30.31 10.34 -48.74
N ALA A 278 -29.96 10.93 -49.89
CA ALA A 278 -30.33 10.43 -51.21
C ALA A 278 -29.30 9.43 -51.79
N ALA A 279 -28.16 9.22 -51.10
CA ALA A 279 -27.19 8.21 -51.51
C ALA A 279 -27.75 6.79 -51.30
N PRO A 280 -27.34 5.80 -52.11
CA PRO A 280 -27.70 4.41 -51.91
C PRO A 280 -27.35 3.94 -50.49
N ALA A 281 -28.17 3.07 -49.92
CA ALA A 281 -27.86 2.42 -48.66
C ALA A 281 -26.52 1.65 -48.82
N PRO A 282 -25.59 1.78 -47.87
CA PRO A 282 -24.31 1.10 -47.95
C PRO A 282 -24.55 -0.40 -47.74
N ASP A 283 -23.87 -1.23 -48.54
CA ASP A 283 -23.92 -2.67 -48.34
C ASP A 283 -23.16 -3.04 -47.06
N LEU A 284 -23.93 -3.23 -45.98
CA LEU A 284 -23.42 -3.58 -44.65
C LEU A 284 -22.60 -4.88 -44.66
N ALA A 285 -22.86 -5.80 -45.60
CA ALA A 285 -22.07 -7.03 -45.72
C ALA A 285 -20.68 -6.77 -46.32
N ALA A 286 -20.53 -5.76 -47.17
CA ALA A 286 -19.28 -5.39 -47.81
C ALA A 286 -18.36 -4.55 -46.90
N VAL A 287 -18.93 -3.70 -46.04
CA VAL A 287 -18.16 -2.83 -45.13
C VAL A 287 -17.93 -3.44 -43.74
N LYS A 288 -18.39 -4.67 -43.49
CA LYS A 288 -18.21 -5.33 -42.21
C LYS A 288 -16.75 -5.59 -41.89
N ARG A 289 -16.38 -5.40 -40.63
CA ARG A 289 -15.05 -5.72 -40.07
C ARG A 289 -15.16 -6.94 -39.15
N PRO A 290 -14.10 -7.76 -39.03
CA PRO A 290 -14.11 -8.93 -38.16
C PRO A 290 -14.27 -8.52 -36.70
N LEU A 291 -15.12 -9.22 -35.96
CA LEU A 291 -15.33 -8.99 -34.53
C LEU A 291 -14.63 -10.11 -33.74
N ALA A 292 -13.72 -9.73 -32.85
CA ALA A 292 -12.98 -10.67 -32.04
C ALA A 292 -13.87 -11.28 -30.95
N GLU A 293 -13.44 -12.41 -30.39
CA GLU A 293 -14.12 -13.10 -29.30
C GLU A 293 -13.14 -13.29 -28.14
N ILE A 294 -13.63 -13.11 -26.92
CA ILE A 294 -12.85 -13.28 -25.70
C ILE A 294 -13.69 -14.05 -24.67
N SER A 295 -13.05 -14.86 -23.84
CA SER A 295 -13.77 -15.55 -22.75
C SER A 295 -14.06 -14.58 -21.61
N GLU A 296 -15.27 -14.67 -21.06
CA GLU A 296 -15.73 -13.82 -19.95
C GLU A 296 -15.00 -14.08 -18.62
N GLU A 297 -14.31 -15.22 -18.50
CA GLU A 297 -13.63 -15.67 -17.28
C GLU A 297 -12.16 -15.25 -17.19
N VAL A 298 -11.61 -14.69 -18.29
CA VAL A 298 -10.23 -14.21 -18.37
C VAL A 298 -10.10 -12.93 -17.57
N SER A 299 -8.93 -12.69 -16.97
CA SER A 299 -8.66 -11.42 -16.28
C SER A 299 -8.61 -10.25 -17.27
N VAL A 300 -9.01 -9.07 -16.79
CA VAL A 300 -8.98 -7.84 -17.58
C VAL A 300 -7.54 -7.49 -17.99
N GLU A 301 -6.54 -7.76 -17.14
CA GLU A 301 -5.12 -7.61 -17.49
C GLU A 301 -4.70 -8.44 -18.71
N ARG A 302 -5.13 -9.69 -18.76
CA ARG A 302 -4.81 -10.56 -19.89
C ARG A 302 -5.62 -10.16 -21.14
N ALA A 303 -6.86 -9.71 -20.96
CA ALA A 303 -7.66 -9.14 -22.04
C ALA A 303 -6.98 -7.90 -22.64
N LEU A 304 -6.44 -6.98 -21.82
CA LEU A 304 -5.68 -5.81 -22.27
C LEU A 304 -4.50 -6.21 -23.16
N ARG A 305 -3.68 -7.17 -22.69
CA ARG A 305 -2.54 -7.66 -23.44
C ARG A 305 -2.97 -8.24 -24.79
N GLU A 306 -4.03 -9.04 -24.82
CA GLU A 306 -4.58 -9.60 -26.05
C GLU A 306 -5.11 -8.51 -27.00
N PHE A 307 -5.81 -7.50 -26.48
CA PHE A 307 -6.27 -6.35 -27.25
C PHE A 307 -5.11 -5.56 -27.87
N GLN A 308 -4.02 -5.35 -27.12
CA GLN A 308 -2.83 -4.66 -27.59
C GLN A 308 -2.07 -5.47 -28.65
N GLU A 309 -1.79 -6.75 -28.38
CA GLU A 309 -1.03 -7.64 -29.27
C GLU A 309 -1.74 -7.84 -30.61
N LYS A 310 -3.08 -8.05 -30.58
CA LYS A 310 -3.90 -8.27 -31.77
C LYS A 310 -4.50 -6.98 -32.35
N ARG A 311 -4.23 -5.82 -31.75
CA ARG A 311 -4.80 -4.50 -32.11
C ARG A 311 -6.34 -4.51 -32.18
N ILE A 312 -6.97 -5.24 -31.26
CA ILE A 312 -8.42 -5.33 -31.13
C ILE A 312 -8.92 -4.05 -30.44
N GLN A 313 -10.06 -3.53 -30.90
CA GLN A 313 -10.75 -2.39 -30.28
C GLN A 313 -12.08 -2.79 -29.65
N LEU A 314 -12.62 -3.94 -30.08
CA LEU A 314 -13.94 -4.43 -29.73
C LEU A 314 -13.96 -5.97 -29.81
N ALA A 315 -14.46 -6.63 -28.78
CA ALA A 315 -14.64 -8.08 -28.76
C ALA A 315 -15.97 -8.49 -28.12
N LEU A 316 -16.53 -9.61 -28.56
CA LEU A 316 -17.65 -10.27 -27.88
C LEU A 316 -17.12 -11.13 -26.74
N ALA A 317 -17.66 -10.91 -25.55
CA ALA A 317 -17.43 -11.78 -24.42
C ALA A 317 -18.32 -13.02 -24.52
N LYS A 318 -17.73 -14.20 -24.35
CA LYS A 318 -18.42 -15.48 -24.43
C LYS A 318 -18.22 -16.33 -23.17
N ASN A 319 -19.25 -17.07 -22.81
CA ASN A 319 -19.18 -18.09 -21.77
C ASN A 319 -18.54 -19.39 -22.29
N ALA A 320 -18.36 -20.37 -21.39
CA ALA A 320 -17.79 -21.68 -21.73
C ALA A 320 -18.61 -22.49 -22.75
N LYS A 321 -19.89 -22.14 -22.97
CA LYS A 321 -20.77 -22.77 -23.97
C LYS A 321 -20.69 -22.09 -25.34
N GLY A 322 -19.90 -21.01 -25.47
CA GLY A 322 -19.75 -20.23 -26.69
C GLY A 322 -20.86 -19.21 -26.93
N GLU A 323 -21.75 -18.99 -25.96
CA GLU A 323 -22.81 -18.00 -26.05
C GLU A 323 -22.26 -16.61 -25.74
N THR A 324 -22.67 -15.60 -26.51
CA THR A 324 -22.35 -14.20 -26.23
C THR A 324 -23.02 -13.77 -24.94
N THR A 325 -22.23 -13.33 -23.97
CA THR A 325 -22.68 -12.80 -22.67
C THR A 325 -22.51 -11.29 -22.56
N GLY A 326 -21.61 -10.70 -23.36
CA GLY A 326 -21.39 -9.26 -23.39
C GLY A 326 -20.51 -8.77 -24.54
N LEU A 327 -20.16 -7.48 -24.46
CA LEU A 327 -19.27 -6.77 -25.37
C LEU A 327 -18.21 -6.07 -24.54
N LEU A 328 -16.94 -6.21 -24.92
CA LEU A 328 -15.81 -5.58 -24.25
C LEU A 328 -15.10 -4.66 -25.24
N THR A 329 -14.87 -3.41 -24.83
CA THR A 329 -14.11 -2.43 -25.59
C THR A 329 -12.72 -2.21 -24.98
N MET A 330 -11.82 -1.61 -25.76
CA MET A 330 -10.54 -1.18 -25.23
C MET A 330 -10.74 -0.05 -24.20
N GLU A 331 -11.71 0.83 -24.45
CA GLU A 331 -12.04 1.90 -23.52
C GLU A 331 -12.44 1.35 -22.13
N ASP A 332 -13.30 0.33 -22.06
CA ASP A 332 -13.73 -0.29 -20.78
C ASP A 332 -12.54 -0.89 -20.00
N ILE A 333 -11.60 -1.51 -20.70
CA ILE A 333 -10.41 -2.13 -20.09
C ILE A 333 -9.48 -1.05 -19.50
N VAL A 334 -9.26 0.07 -20.20
CA VAL A 334 -8.42 1.16 -19.68
C VAL A 334 -9.13 1.90 -18.56
N GLU A 335 -10.45 2.07 -18.65
CA GLU A 335 -11.25 2.69 -17.61
C GLU A 335 -11.11 1.96 -16.26
N GLU A 336 -11.05 0.63 -16.27
CA GLU A 336 -10.81 -0.14 -15.04
C GLU A 336 -9.44 0.21 -14.40
N LEU A 337 -8.43 0.59 -15.19
CA LEU A 337 -7.12 1.03 -14.68
C LEU A 337 -7.11 2.49 -14.23
N THR A 338 -7.68 3.38 -15.03
CA THR A 338 -7.53 4.83 -14.85
C THR A 338 -8.68 5.48 -14.08
N GLY A 339 -9.79 4.76 -13.91
CA GLY A 339 -11.11 5.36 -13.68
C GLY A 339 -11.66 5.99 -14.97
N GLU A 340 -12.89 6.52 -14.93
CA GLU A 340 -13.53 7.17 -16.09
C GLU A 340 -12.62 8.26 -16.68
N ILE A 341 -12.19 8.04 -17.91
CA ILE A 341 -11.62 9.09 -18.75
C ILE A 341 -12.81 9.75 -19.42
N ARG A 342 -13.21 10.92 -18.90
CA ARG A 342 -14.35 11.67 -19.44
C ARG A 342 -14.14 12.01 -20.90
N ASP A 343 -15.18 11.74 -21.70
CA ASP A 343 -15.22 12.19 -23.08
C ASP A 343 -15.22 13.73 -23.13
N GLU A 344 -14.45 14.30 -24.06
CA GLU A 344 -14.38 15.74 -24.33
C GLU A 344 -15.76 16.35 -24.63
N PHE A 345 -16.69 15.51 -25.13
CA PHE A 345 -18.04 15.89 -25.53
C PHE A 345 -19.11 15.66 -24.45
N GLU A 346 -18.76 15.02 -23.32
CA GLU A 346 -19.64 14.91 -22.16
C GLU A 346 -19.61 16.22 -21.36
N GLN A 347 -20.68 17.01 -21.47
CA GLN A 347 -20.88 18.09 -20.51
C GLN A 347 -21.18 17.45 -19.15
N PRO A 348 -20.38 17.72 -18.10
CA PRO A 348 -20.63 17.13 -16.81
C PRO A 348 -22.05 17.50 -16.38
N PRO A 349 -22.90 16.56 -15.94
CA PRO A 349 -24.03 16.95 -15.12
C PRO A 349 -23.44 17.74 -13.94
N LYS A 350 -23.85 19.00 -13.79
CA LYS A 350 -23.39 19.86 -12.69
C LYS A 350 -23.93 19.30 -11.38
N MET A 351 -23.24 18.31 -10.82
CA MET A 351 -23.58 17.71 -9.55
C MET A 351 -23.08 18.63 -8.44
N LEU A 352 -24.02 19.29 -7.79
CA LEU A 352 -23.78 20.20 -6.67
C LEU A 352 -23.93 19.42 -5.37
N LEU A 353 -22.96 19.52 -4.46
CA LEU A 353 -23.06 19.00 -3.09
C LEU A 353 -24.34 19.47 -2.40
N SER A 354 -24.77 20.71 -2.65
CA SER A 354 -26.01 21.29 -2.13
C SER A 354 -27.27 20.58 -2.65
N GLY A 355 -27.20 19.92 -3.80
CA GLY A 355 -28.28 19.08 -4.33
C GLY A 355 -28.29 17.66 -3.76
N LEU A 356 -27.20 17.24 -3.11
CA LEU A 356 -27.05 15.89 -2.54
C LEU A 356 -27.24 15.85 -1.03
N LEU A 357 -26.83 16.93 -0.36
CA LEU A 357 -26.92 17.05 1.09
C LEU A 357 -28.39 16.98 1.51
N GLN A 358 -28.70 16.09 2.45
CA GLN A 358 -30.00 15.99 3.09
C GLN A 358 -30.00 16.86 4.36
N PRO A 359 -30.55 18.10 4.35
CA PRO A 359 -30.39 19.02 5.48
C PRO A 359 -31.09 18.49 6.74
N ALA A 360 -32.22 17.80 6.57
CA ALA A 360 -32.97 17.18 7.66
C ALA A 360 -32.23 16.00 8.31
N ALA A 361 -31.31 15.35 7.58
CA ALA A 361 -30.46 14.28 8.09
C ALA A 361 -29.17 14.78 8.76
N CYS A 362 -28.92 16.10 8.79
CA CYS A 362 -27.70 16.65 9.36
C CYS A 362 -27.75 16.63 10.89
N VAL A 363 -26.77 15.96 11.51
CA VAL A 363 -26.63 15.88 12.96
C VAL A 363 -25.63 16.95 13.41
N MET A 364 -26.14 18.07 13.93
CA MET A 364 -25.29 19.21 14.29
C MET A 364 -24.51 19.01 15.60
N GLU A 365 -24.96 18.07 16.43
CA GLU A 365 -24.34 17.68 17.71
C GLU A 365 -24.37 16.15 17.82
N LEU A 366 -23.28 15.51 17.42
CA LEU A 366 -23.08 14.06 17.56
C LEU A 366 -22.87 13.68 19.03
N LYS A 367 -23.34 12.49 19.40
CA LYS A 367 -23.10 11.95 20.74
C LYS A 367 -21.63 11.59 20.91
N GLU A 368 -21.17 11.63 22.15
CA GLU A 368 -19.87 11.09 22.52
C GLU A 368 -19.86 9.57 22.32
N GLY A 369 -18.86 9.07 21.60
CA GLY A 369 -18.78 7.66 21.23
C GLY A 369 -17.52 7.35 20.43
N GLY A 370 -17.36 6.07 20.10
CA GLY A 370 -16.34 5.61 19.18
C GLY A 370 -16.71 5.87 17.72
N ARG A 371 -15.75 5.65 16.82
CA ARG A 371 -15.90 5.94 15.38
C ARG A 371 -17.12 5.25 14.77
N PHE A 372 -17.38 3.99 15.16
CA PHE A 372 -18.38 3.14 14.51
C PHE A 372 -19.78 3.50 15.01
N GLU A 373 -19.91 3.81 16.29
CA GLU A 373 -21.13 4.31 16.90
C GLU A 373 -21.55 5.64 16.27
N THR A 374 -20.60 6.52 15.99
CA THR A 374 -20.87 7.79 15.29
C THR A 374 -21.28 7.59 13.84
N ILE A 375 -20.62 6.67 13.13
CA ILE A 375 -21.02 6.30 11.77
C ILE A 375 -22.47 5.78 11.78
N GLU A 376 -22.80 4.91 12.73
CA GLU A 376 -24.17 4.40 12.87
C GLU A 376 -25.18 5.51 13.18
N GLU A 377 -24.83 6.47 14.05
CA GLU A 377 -25.68 7.61 14.38
C GLU A 377 -26.01 8.46 13.15
N VAL A 378 -25.01 8.86 12.36
CA VAL A 378 -25.21 9.64 11.13
C VAL A 378 -26.02 8.85 10.10
N LEU A 379 -25.73 7.55 9.94
CA LEU A 379 -26.46 6.69 9.00
C LEU A 379 -27.92 6.51 9.41
N THR A 380 -28.18 6.40 10.71
CA THR A 380 -29.54 6.31 11.25
C THR A 380 -30.34 7.58 10.97
N ALA A 381 -29.72 8.75 11.16
CA ALA A 381 -30.35 10.04 10.84
C ALA A 381 -30.65 10.17 9.34
N LEU A 382 -29.74 9.72 8.47
CA LEU A 382 -29.95 9.70 7.02
C LEU A 382 -31.07 8.75 6.60
N HIS A 383 -31.09 7.53 7.13
CA HIS A 383 -32.12 6.55 6.81
C HIS A 383 -33.52 7.00 7.27
N ALA A 384 -33.62 7.64 8.44
CA ALA A 384 -34.89 8.16 8.96
C ALA A 384 -35.54 9.20 8.02
N HIS A 385 -34.73 9.99 7.30
CA HIS A 385 -35.21 11.03 6.39
C HIS A 385 -35.19 10.61 4.90
N SER A 386 -34.53 9.50 4.57
CA SER A 386 -34.40 8.99 3.20
C SER A 386 -34.33 7.46 3.20
N PRO A 387 -35.44 6.75 3.48
CA PRO A 387 -35.48 5.28 3.58
C PRO A 387 -35.51 4.64 2.18
N THR A 388 -34.48 4.90 1.39
CA THR A 388 -34.35 4.47 -0.02
C THR A 388 -33.29 3.40 -0.22
N PHE A 389 -32.64 2.97 0.86
CA PHE A 389 -31.56 1.99 0.87
C PHE A 389 -31.68 1.09 2.11
N ASP A 390 -31.06 -0.08 2.06
CA ASP A 390 -30.94 -0.98 3.20
C ASP A 390 -29.88 -0.45 4.19
N LYS A 391 -30.32 -0.11 5.41
CA LYS A 391 -29.45 0.46 6.45
C LYS A 391 -28.38 -0.54 6.90
N ASP A 392 -28.72 -1.81 7.04
CA ASP A 392 -27.80 -2.84 7.55
C ASP A 392 -26.75 -3.18 6.49
N GLU A 393 -27.15 -3.25 5.22
CA GLU A 393 -26.24 -3.34 4.07
C GLU A 393 -25.25 -2.17 4.08
N ALA A 394 -25.76 -0.95 4.24
CA ALA A 394 -24.94 0.27 4.24
C ALA A 394 -23.97 0.33 5.41
N LEU A 395 -24.43 0.02 6.62
CA LEU A 395 -23.60 0.03 7.82
C LEU A 395 -22.45 -0.98 7.67
N LYS A 396 -22.76 -2.20 7.23
CA LYS A 396 -21.76 -3.25 7.01
C LYS A 396 -20.72 -2.84 5.97
N ALA A 397 -21.15 -2.22 4.87
CA ALA A 397 -20.26 -1.75 3.82
C ALA A 397 -19.32 -0.64 4.32
N ILE A 398 -19.85 0.35 5.06
CA ILE A 398 -19.06 1.45 5.62
C ILE A 398 -18.07 0.93 6.67
N ILE A 399 -18.51 0.07 7.60
CA ILE A 399 -17.63 -0.49 8.64
C ILE A 399 -16.50 -1.30 8.02
N LYS A 400 -16.80 -2.14 7.01
CA LYS A 400 -15.78 -2.89 6.28
C LYS A 400 -14.75 -1.94 5.65
N ARG A 401 -15.22 -0.85 5.03
CA ARG A 401 -14.35 0.17 4.42
C ARG A 401 -13.47 0.89 5.44
N GLU A 402 -14.06 1.31 6.56
CA GLU A 402 -13.40 2.07 7.65
C GLU A 402 -12.42 1.20 8.45
N THR A 403 -12.68 -0.11 8.54
CA THR A 403 -11.76 -1.07 9.17
C THR A 403 -10.50 -1.27 8.34
N ASN A 404 -10.64 -1.32 7.01
CA ASN A 404 -9.50 -1.48 6.10
C ASN A 404 -8.61 -0.22 6.08
N PHE A 405 -9.22 0.96 5.92
CA PHE A 405 -8.52 2.24 6.07
C PHE A 405 -9.45 3.27 6.66
N SER A 406 -8.92 4.13 7.53
CA SER A 406 -9.73 5.22 8.05
C SER A 406 -10.10 6.20 6.95
N THR A 407 -11.33 6.72 7.02
CA THR A 407 -11.80 7.76 6.12
C THR A 407 -11.47 9.17 6.61
N ALA A 408 -10.69 9.31 7.68
CA ALA A 408 -10.18 10.59 8.13
C ALA A 408 -9.12 11.12 7.17
N LEU A 409 -9.34 12.32 6.63
CA LEU A 409 -8.46 12.96 5.63
C LEU A 409 -7.61 14.09 6.21
N GLY A 410 -7.62 14.22 7.54
CA GLY A 410 -7.02 15.34 8.26
C GLY A 410 -7.94 16.56 8.29
N HIS A 411 -7.42 17.66 8.84
CA HIS A 411 -8.20 18.86 9.16
C HIS A 411 -9.41 18.57 10.05
N GLN A 412 -9.30 17.60 10.97
CA GLN A 412 -10.39 17.14 11.85
C GLN A 412 -11.66 16.73 11.08
N THR A 413 -11.51 16.15 9.89
CA THR A 413 -12.64 15.75 9.03
C THR A 413 -12.52 14.29 8.57
N ALA A 414 -13.65 13.58 8.49
CA ALA A 414 -13.74 12.24 7.92
C ALA A 414 -14.88 12.12 6.90
N PHE A 415 -14.68 11.28 5.88
CA PHE A 415 -15.66 11.02 4.83
C PHE A 415 -16.07 9.53 4.75
N PRO A 416 -16.81 8.98 5.74
CA PRO A 416 -17.32 7.61 5.66
C PRO A 416 -18.17 7.43 4.40
N HIS A 417 -17.88 6.40 3.61
CA HIS A 417 -18.53 6.22 2.31
C HIS A 417 -18.78 4.76 1.96
N ALA A 418 -19.85 4.52 1.20
CA ALA A 418 -20.15 3.21 0.63
C ALA A 418 -20.91 3.31 -0.70
N ARG A 419 -20.78 2.26 -1.52
CA ARG A 419 -21.61 2.01 -2.69
C ARG A 419 -22.66 0.97 -2.33
N LEU A 420 -23.92 1.20 -2.72
CA LEU A 420 -25.08 0.36 -2.37
C LEU A 420 -25.88 -0.02 -3.60
N ALA A 421 -26.25 -1.30 -3.72
CA ALA A 421 -26.90 -1.80 -4.93
C ALA A 421 -28.38 -1.40 -4.95
N SER A 422 -28.94 -1.26 -3.75
CA SER A 422 -30.29 -0.80 -3.47
C SER A 422 -30.51 0.70 -3.73
N LEU A 423 -29.43 1.49 -3.88
CA LEU A 423 -29.51 2.94 -3.98
C LEU A 423 -29.56 3.41 -5.44
N SER A 424 -30.55 4.25 -5.77
CA SER A 424 -30.74 4.77 -7.14
C SER A 424 -30.18 6.18 -7.36
N LYS A 425 -29.88 6.92 -6.29
CA LYS A 425 -29.31 8.28 -6.35
C LYS A 425 -28.32 8.50 -5.20
N PRO A 426 -27.26 9.29 -5.41
CA PRO A 426 -26.32 9.62 -4.34
C PRO A 426 -26.98 10.39 -3.19
N LEU A 427 -26.56 10.10 -1.97
CA LEU A 427 -26.99 10.78 -0.75
C LEU A 427 -25.77 11.28 0.03
N LEU A 428 -25.87 12.49 0.55
CA LEU A 428 -24.87 13.10 1.41
C LEU A 428 -25.52 13.49 2.75
N ALA A 429 -24.91 13.09 3.86
CA ALA A 429 -25.28 13.53 5.20
C ALA A 429 -24.09 14.14 5.92
N PHE A 430 -24.36 14.94 6.94
CA PHE A 430 -23.35 15.63 7.72
C PHE A 430 -23.54 15.39 9.21
N GLY A 431 -22.43 15.16 9.91
CA GLY A 431 -22.36 15.06 11.35
C GLY A 431 -21.31 16.02 11.90
N LYS A 432 -21.60 16.69 13.01
CA LYS A 432 -20.65 17.56 13.71
C LYS A 432 -20.52 17.16 15.18
N SER A 433 -19.29 16.99 15.63
CA SER A 433 -18.95 16.73 17.03
C SER A 433 -18.29 17.97 17.66
N LYS A 434 -18.65 18.27 18.90
CA LYS A 434 -18.08 19.38 19.66
C LYS A 434 -16.71 19.04 20.22
N GLU A 435 -16.61 17.91 20.90
CA GLU A 435 -15.38 17.43 21.56
C GLU A 435 -14.43 16.77 20.55
N GLY A 436 -14.98 16.18 19.48
CA GLY A 436 -14.23 15.45 18.47
C GLY A 436 -14.15 13.96 18.79
N ILE A 437 -14.01 13.15 17.74
CA ILE A 437 -14.17 11.70 17.79
C ILE A 437 -12.89 11.08 17.25
N TYR A 438 -12.38 10.05 17.93
CA TYR A 438 -11.14 9.43 17.52
C TYR A 438 -11.33 8.60 16.23
N PHE A 439 -10.67 9.05 15.18
CA PHE A 439 -10.41 8.31 13.95
C PHE A 439 -8.89 8.24 13.80
N PRO A 440 -8.31 7.13 13.31
CA PRO A 440 -6.92 7.12 12.86
C PRO A 440 -6.76 8.16 11.73
N SER A 441 -6.17 9.31 12.04
CA SER A 441 -6.11 10.45 11.13
C SER A 441 -4.67 10.87 10.84
N PRO A 442 -4.36 11.36 9.61
CA PRO A 442 -3.01 11.80 9.25
C PRO A 442 -2.47 12.94 10.11
N ASP A 443 -3.35 13.80 10.64
CA ASP A 443 -3.00 14.92 11.50
C ASP A 443 -3.02 14.57 13.00
N SER A 444 -3.36 13.32 13.36
CA SER A 444 -3.55 12.86 14.74
C SER A 444 -4.52 13.72 15.56
N GLN A 445 -5.39 14.48 14.90
CA GLN A 445 -6.41 15.29 15.54
C GLN A 445 -7.76 14.55 15.55
N PRO A 446 -8.58 14.72 16.60
CA PRO A 446 -9.91 14.12 16.65
C PRO A 446 -10.82 14.73 15.58
N VAL A 447 -11.60 13.89 14.91
CA VAL A 447 -12.52 14.29 13.85
C VAL A 447 -13.73 15.00 14.46
N LYS A 448 -14.01 16.21 13.99
CA LYS A 448 -15.15 17.02 14.40
C LYS A 448 -16.21 17.16 13.31
N LEU A 449 -15.85 16.96 12.04
CA LEU A 449 -16.75 17.05 10.91
C LEU A 449 -16.79 15.71 10.18
N ILE A 450 -17.98 15.19 9.94
CA ILE A 450 -18.19 13.91 9.26
C ILE A 450 -19.11 14.17 8.08
N PHE A 451 -18.68 13.80 6.87
CA PHE A 451 -19.52 13.83 5.68
C PHE A 451 -19.75 12.39 5.22
N MET A 452 -20.95 11.88 5.43
CA MET A 452 -21.32 10.53 5.03
C MET A 452 -21.81 10.50 3.58
N ILE A 453 -21.22 9.63 2.77
CA ILE A 453 -21.49 9.57 1.33
C ILE A 453 -22.02 8.17 0.98
N LEU A 454 -23.24 8.09 0.47
CA LEU A 454 -23.80 6.86 -0.10
C LEU A 454 -24.01 7.06 -1.60
N THR A 455 -23.56 6.10 -2.42
CA THR A 455 -23.68 6.19 -3.89
C THR A 455 -24.17 4.87 -4.50
N PRO A 456 -24.84 4.91 -5.67
CA PRO A 456 -25.20 3.71 -6.42
C PRO A 456 -23.97 2.90 -6.89
N PHE A 457 -24.07 1.56 -7.01
CA PHE A 457 -22.96 0.73 -7.54
C PHE A 457 -22.65 1.00 -9.01
N ASN A 458 -23.67 1.33 -9.81
CA ASN A 458 -23.57 1.49 -11.25
C ASN A 458 -22.94 2.82 -11.70
N GLU A 459 -22.61 3.72 -10.77
CA GLU A 459 -22.02 5.03 -11.07
C GLU A 459 -20.83 5.33 -10.13
N PRO A 460 -19.70 4.59 -10.26
CA PRO A 460 -18.58 4.65 -9.32
C PRO A 460 -17.92 6.03 -9.21
N THR A 461 -17.96 6.82 -10.27
CA THR A 461 -17.34 8.15 -10.30
C THR A 461 -18.10 9.23 -9.58
N LEU A 462 -19.40 9.04 -9.33
CA LEU A 462 -20.16 9.96 -8.49
C LEU A 462 -19.50 10.09 -7.12
N GLN A 463 -19.09 8.96 -6.54
CA GLN A 463 -18.42 8.96 -5.25
C GLN A 463 -17.12 9.76 -5.28
N LEU A 464 -16.29 9.55 -6.32
CA LEU A 464 -15.03 10.27 -6.50
C LEU A 464 -15.25 11.78 -6.70
N ASN A 465 -16.29 12.16 -7.45
CA ASN A 465 -16.65 13.57 -7.65
C ASN A 465 -17.07 14.24 -6.34
N ILE A 466 -17.89 13.57 -5.54
CA ILE A 466 -18.34 14.07 -4.23
C ILE A 466 -17.14 14.20 -3.30
N LEU A 467 -16.28 13.18 -3.22
CA LEU A 467 -15.05 13.20 -2.42
C LEU A 467 -14.12 14.34 -2.85
N SER A 468 -13.94 14.56 -4.15
CA SER A 468 -13.11 15.65 -4.68
C SER A 468 -13.68 17.03 -4.31
N GLN A 469 -14.99 17.23 -4.45
CA GLN A 469 -15.64 18.50 -4.09
C GLN A 469 -15.54 18.75 -2.57
N LEU A 470 -15.79 17.74 -1.74
CA LEU A 470 -15.64 17.85 -0.29
C LEU A 470 -14.19 18.09 0.11
N SER A 471 -13.22 17.41 -0.50
CA SER A 471 -11.80 17.65 -0.26
C SER A 471 -11.41 19.10 -0.61
N GLY A 472 -11.91 19.64 -1.74
CA GLY A 472 -11.72 21.03 -2.11
C GLY A 472 -12.37 22.02 -1.13
N LEU A 473 -13.59 21.72 -0.66
CA LEU A 473 -14.29 22.51 0.35
C LEU A 473 -13.49 22.55 1.66
N ILE A 474 -13.01 21.40 2.12
CA ILE A 474 -12.25 21.27 3.36
C ILE A 474 -10.88 21.91 3.23
N SER A 475 -10.22 21.85 2.07
CA SER A 475 -8.91 22.49 1.85
C SER A 475 -8.95 24.02 2.01
N ASN A 476 -10.10 24.64 1.77
CA ASN A 476 -10.28 26.08 1.94
C ASN A 476 -10.42 26.46 3.43
N LEU A 477 -9.37 27.05 4.00
CA LEU A 477 -9.30 27.44 5.42
C LEU A 477 -10.49 28.30 5.89
N THR A 478 -10.94 29.25 5.08
CA THR A 478 -12.04 30.16 5.45
C THR A 478 -13.37 29.41 5.52
N LEU A 479 -13.66 28.58 4.53
CA LEU A 479 -14.90 27.79 4.50
C LEU A 479 -14.88 26.72 5.58
N ARG A 480 -13.73 26.07 5.81
CA ARG A 480 -13.54 25.11 6.89
C ARG A 480 -13.79 25.72 8.28
N LYS A 481 -13.27 26.92 8.56
CA LYS A 481 -13.57 27.64 9.80
C LYS A 481 -15.08 27.91 9.95
N ARG A 482 -15.75 28.27 8.85
CA ARG A 482 -17.21 28.47 8.85
C ARG A 482 -17.96 27.16 9.15
N LEU A 483 -17.52 26.01 8.60
CA LEU A 483 -18.11 24.69 8.88
C LEU A 483 -18.05 24.34 10.37
N PHE A 484 -16.90 24.57 11.04
CA PHE A 484 -16.80 24.36 12.49
C PHE A 484 -17.77 25.25 13.29
N SER A 485 -18.00 26.48 12.83
CA SER A 485 -18.92 27.42 13.48
C SER A 485 -20.40 27.24 13.10
N ALA A 486 -20.72 26.37 12.13
CA ALA A 486 -22.10 26.19 11.67
C ALA A 486 -22.99 25.63 12.79
N LYS A 487 -24.11 26.31 13.07
CA LYS A 487 -25.05 25.94 14.15
C LYS A 487 -26.33 25.29 13.65
N SER A 488 -26.61 25.42 12.35
CA SER A 488 -27.80 24.83 11.74
C SER A 488 -27.51 24.26 10.35
N PRO A 489 -28.35 23.34 9.84
CA PRO A 489 -28.24 22.81 8.48
C PRO A 489 -28.31 23.91 7.40
N GLU A 490 -29.04 25.00 7.64
CA GLU A 490 -29.13 26.13 6.71
C GLU A 490 -27.77 26.85 6.59
N ASN A 491 -27.08 27.07 7.72
CA ASN A 491 -25.73 27.64 7.69
C ASN A 491 -24.74 26.75 6.94
N LEU A 492 -24.85 25.43 7.13
CA LEU A 492 -24.05 24.44 6.40
C LEU A 492 -24.32 24.54 4.89
N MET A 493 -25.59 24.57 4.49
CA MET A 493 -26.00 24.73 3.09
C MET A 493 -25.46 26.02 2.46
N ASP A 494 -25.50 27.14 3.18
CA ASP A 494 -24.96 28.41 2.69
C ASP A 494 -23.44 28.36 2.47
N ILE A 495 -22.71 27.63 3.33
CA ILE A 495 -21.26 27.44 3.19
C ILE A 495 -20.96 26.61 1.95
N ILE A 496 -21.70 25.51 1.73
CA ILE A 496 -21.55 24.65 0.56
C ILE A 496 -21.88 25.42 -0.73
N ARG A 497 -22.97 26.19 -0.76
CA ARG A 497 -23.30 27.05 -1.91
C ARG A 497 -22.24 28.13 -2.17
N THR A 498 -21.64 28.67 -1.11
CA THR A 498 -20.52 29.63 -1.25
C THR A 498 -19.33 28.98 -1.95
N PHE A 499 -19.00 27.73 -1.59
CA PHE A 499 -17.93 26.96 -2.23
C PHE A 499 -18.23 26.70 -3.71
N GLU A 500 -19.42 26.17 -3.98
CA GLU A 500 -19.92 25.87 -5.32
C GLU A 500 -19.85 27.09 -6.25
N ASN A 501 -20.33 28.25 -5.80
CA ASN A 501 -20.29 29.50 -6.58
C ASN A 501 -18.87 30.00 -6.87
N LYS A 502 -17.89 29.65 -6.03
CA LYS A 502 -16.49 30.05 -6.21
C LYS A 502 -15.72 29.10 -7.13
N VAL A 503 -16.09 27.82 -7.14
CA VAL A 503 -15.50 26.78 -8.00
C VAL A 503 -16.14 26.76 -9.40
N MET A 504 -17.38 27.25 -9.53
CA MET A 504 -18.11 27.35 -10.81
C MET A 504 -17.85 28.63 -11.61
N LYS A 505 -17.00 29.54 -11.12
CA LYS A 505 -16.41 30.63 -11.91
C LYS A 505 -15.02 30.24 -12.35
#